data_AF-A0A451A125-F1
#
_entry.id   AF-A0A451A125-F1
#
_cell.length_a   1.000
_cell.length_b   1.000
_cell.length_c   1.000
_cell.angle_alpha   90.00
_cell.angle_beta   90.00
_cell.angle_gamma   90.00
#
_symmetry.space_group_name_H-M   'P 1'
#
loop_
_entity.id
_entity.type
_entity.pdbx_description
1 polymer ?
#
loop_
_entity_poly.entity_id
_entity_poly.type
_entity_poly.pdbx_seq_one_letter_code
_entity_poly.pdbx_strand_id
1 'polypeptide(L)' 'MVASAKREVEDARRKGREEGREEGREEERQKREEEKKILVKSFYGNGVVIPVIAASTGFSEQEVRRLIEGID' A
#
# COMPACT_ATOMS: atom_id res chain seq x y z
N MET A 1 33.62 -28.44 9.99
CA MET A 1 32.51 -28.61 9.02
C MET A 1 31.13 -28.32 9.64
N VAL A 2 30.72 -28.98 10.74
CA VAL A 2 29.39 -28.82 11.36
C VAL A 2 29.03 -27.38 11.78
N ALA A 3 30.00 -26.59 12.25
CA ALA A 3 29.76 -25.19 12.64
C ALA A 3 29.43 -24.26 11.46
N SER A 4 29.96 -24.54 10.27
CA SER A 4 29.69 -23.74 9.06
C SER A 4 28.26 -23.98 8.56
N ALA A 5 27.84 -25.24 8.53
CA ALA A 5 26.48 -25.62 8.14
C ALA A 5 25.41 -25.05 9.08
N LYS A 6 25.69 -24.94 10.39
CA LYS A 6 24.77 -24.29 11.34
C LYS A 6 24.59 -22.79 11.07
N ARG A 7 25.67 -22.09 10.72
CA ARG A 7 25.62 -20.67 10.33
C ARG A 7 24.82 -20.46 9.05
N GLU A 8 25.07 -21.28 8.03
CA GLU A 8 24.34 -21.19 6.76
C GLU A 8 22.82 -21.38 6.93
N VAL A 9 22.40 -22.30 7.80
CA VAL A 9 20.98 -22.51 8.11
C VAL A 9 20.38 -21.34 8.91
N GLU A 10 21.14 -20.75 9.82
CA GLU A 10 20.69 -19.59 10.60
C GLU A 10 20.53 -18.34 9.71
N ASP A 11 21.49 -18.11 8.81
CA ASP A 11 21.44 -17.03 7.83
C ASP A 11 20.27 -17.20 6.86
N ALA A 12 20.04 -18.41 6.35
CA ALA A 12 18.89 -18.71 5.49
C ALA A 12 17.55 -18.44 6.19
N ARG A 13 17.43 -18.80 7.48
CA ARG A 13 16.23 -18.52 8.29
C ARG A 13 16.05 -17.03 8.56
N ARG A 14 17.14 -16.29 8.77
CA ARG A 14 17.07 -14.84 8.98
C ARG A 14 16.63 -14.13 7.70
N LYS A 15 17.24 -14.49 6.57
CA LYS A 15 16.92 -13.94 5.26
C LYS A 15 15.45 -14.18 4.89
N GLY A 16 14.94 -15.41 5.03
CA GLY A 16 13.53 -15.70 4.75
C GLY A 16 12.53 -14.95 5.66
N ARG A 17 12.91 -14.60 6.89
CA ARG A 17 12.08 -13.75 7.77
C ARG A 17 12.15 -12.27 7.41
N GLU A 18 13.29 -11.79 6.94
CA GLU A 18 13.45 -10.42 6.46
C GLU A 18 12.64 -10.23 5.17
N GLU A 19 12.82 -11.12 4.19
CA GLU A 19 12.08 -11.12 2.91
C GLU A 19 10.57 -11.20 3.14
N GLY A 20 10.08 -12.17 3.94
CA GLY A 20 8.63 -12.30 4.19
C GLY A 20 8.02 -11.11 4.94
N ARG A 21 8.81 -10.32 5.70
CA ARG A 21 8.33 -9.07 6.31
C ARG A 21 8.32 -7.91 5.32
N GLU A 22 9.27 -7.87 4.39
CA GLU A 22 9.35 -6.85 3.36
C GLU A 22 8.21 -7.03 2.36
N GLU A 23 8.02 -8.25 1.85
CA GLU A 23 6.91 -8.61 0.95
C GLU A 23 5.56 -8.28 1.58
N GLY A 24 5.32 -8.71 2.83
CA GLY A 24 4.04 -8.42 3.50
C GLY A 24 3.78 -6.91 3.71
N ARG A 25 4.83 -6.10 3.91
CA ARG A 25 4.70 -4.64 4.00
C ARG A 25 4.42 -3.99 2.65
N GLU A 26 5.00 -4.53 1.58
CA GLU A 26 4.77 -4.04 0.23
C GLU A 26 3.34 -4.36 -0.22
N GLU A 27 2.87 -5.59 -0.01
CA GLU A 27 1.48 -5.99 -0.28
C GLU A 27 0.48 -5.12 0.50
N GLU A 28 0.71 -4.86 1.78
CA GLU A 28 -0.15 -4.00 2.59
C GLU A 28 -0.18 -2.56 2.04
N ARG A 29 0.98 -2.03 1.61
CA ARG A 29 1.06 -0.70 1.00
C ARG A 29 0.27 -0.62 -0.30
N GLN A 30 0.44 -1.61 -1.19
CA GLN A 30 -0.28 -1.66 -2.46
C GLN A 30 -1.78 -1.75 -2.23
N LYS A 31 -2.23 -2.66 -1.36
CA LYS A 31 -3.65 -2.82 -1.02
C LYS A 31 -4.24 -1.53 -0.43
N ARG A 32 -3.50 -0.85 0.44
CA ARG A 32 -3.94 0.42 1.04
C ARG A 32 -4.07 1.54 0.02
N GLU A 33 -3.18 1.61 -0.97
CA GLU A 33 -3.32 2.58 -2.07
C GLU A 33 -4.55 2.29 -2.94
N GLU A 34 -4.80 1.03 -3.27
CA GLU A 34 -5.98 0.64 -4.05
C GLU A 34 -7.29 0.96 -3.30
N GLU A 35 -7.37 0.61 -2.01
CA GLU A 35 -8.52 0.93 -1.15
C GLU A 35 -8.78 2.44 -1.10
N LYS A 36 -7.74 3.27 -0.99
CA LYS A 36 -7.87 4.72 -1.02
C LYS A 36 -8.40 5.25 -2.35
N LYS A 37 -7.96 4.69 -3.49
CA LYS A 37 -8.47 5.07 -4.82
C LYS A 37 -9.94 4.73 -4.95
N ILE A 38 -10.38 3.56 -4.48
CA ILE A 38 -11.80 3.18 -4.44
C ILE A 38 -12.59 4.19 -3.60
N LEU A 39 -12.07 4.55 -2.42
CA LEU A 39 -12.72 5.51 -1.53
C LEU A 39 -12.91 6.90 -2.16
N VAL A 40 -11.90 7.40 -2.90
CA VAL A 40 -12.02 8.64 -3.68
C VAL A 40 -13.20 8.58 -4.65
N LYS A 41 -13.29 7.50 -5.43
CA LYS A 41 -14.37 7.32 -6.42
C LYS A 41 -15.75 7.25 -5.76
N SER A 42 -15.87 6.48 -4.67
CA SER A 42 -17.13 6.36 -3.92
C SER A 42 -17.57 7.68 -3.29
N PHE A 43 -16.65 8.43 -2.68
CA PHE A 43 -16.99 9.74 -2.11
C PHE A 43 -17.42 10.75 -3.19
N TYR A 44 -16.71 10.79 -4.31
CA TYR A 44 -17.08 11.68 -5.42
C TYR A 44 -18.46 11.32 -6.00
N GLY A 45 -18.72 10.03 -6.25
CA GLY A 45 -20.03 9.55 -6.71
C GLY A 45 -21.18 9.86 -5.74
N ASN A 46 -20.88 9.99 -4.44
CA ASN A 46 -21.83 10.38 -3.41
C ASN A 46 -21.94 11.90 -3.21
N GLY A 47 -21.31 12.72 -4.07
CA GLY A 47 -21.41 14.17 -4.03
C GLY A 47 -20.56 14.85 -2.95
N VAL A 48 -19.59 14.14 -2.36
CA VAL A 48 -18.66 14.73 -1.39
C VAL A 48 -17.70 15.67 -2.12
N VAL A 49 -17.48 16.86 -1.57
CA VAL A 49 -16.60 17.86 -2.19
C VAL A 49 -15.12 17.48 -2.09
N ILE A 50 -14.34 17.80 -3.13
CA ILE A 50 -12.92 17.44 -3.29
C ILE A 50 -12.06 17.73 -2.04
N PRO A 51 -12.17 18.90 -1.35
CA PRO A 51 -11.37 19.16 -0.15
C PRO A 51 -11.62 18.16 0.98
N VAL A 52 -12.86 17.69 1.14
CA VAL A 52 -13.23 16.70 2.17
C VAL A 52 -12.70 15.32 1.80
N ILE A 53 -12.73 14.96 0.50
CA ILE A 53 -12.16 13.71 -0.01
C ILE A 53 -10.64 13.68 0.22
N ALA A 54 -9.95 14.77 -0.11
CA ALA A 54 -8.52 14.92 0.10
C ALA A 54 -8.13 14.72 1.57
N ALA A 55 -8.82 15.43 2.48
CA ALA A 55 -8.60 15.29 3.92
C ALA A 55 -8.86 13.86 4.44
N SER A 56 -9.87 13.18 3.90
CA SER A 56 -10.27 11.84 4.36
C SER A 56 -9.37 10.70 3.83
N THR A 57 -8.82 10.87 2.64
CA THR A 57 -8.03 9.83 1.95
C THR A 57 -6.51 10.04 2.10
N GLY A 58 -6.10 11.27 2.44
CA GLY A 58 -4.71 11.69 2.51
C GLY A 58 -4.09 12.00 1.14
N PHE A 59 -4.89 12.09 0.09
CA PHE A 59 -4.46 12.60 -1.21
C PHE A 59 -4.53 14.14 -1.24
N SER A 60 -3.71 14.76 -2.08
CA SER A 60 -3.89 16.16 -2.45
C SER A 60 -5.14 16.34 -3.33
N GLU A 61 -5.70 17.55 -3.34
CA GLU A 61 -6.84 17.85 -4.21
C GLU A 61 -6.54 17.62 -5.71
N GLN A 62 -5.29 17.84 -6.13
CA GLN A 62 -4.87 17.56 -7.51
C GLN A 62 -4.87 16.06 -7.83
N GLU A 63 -4.44 15.22 -6.89
CA GLU A 63 -4.50 13.76 -7.05
C GLU A 63 -5.95 13.28 -7.09
N VAL A 64 -6.81 13.82 -6.23
CA VAL A 64 -8.26 13.55 -6.26
C VAL A 64 -8.83 13.91 -7.64
N ARG A 65 -8.52 15.09 -8.18
CA ARG A 65 -8.97 15.51 -9.54
C ARG A 65 -8.52 14.54 -10.62
N ARG A 66 -7.24 14.15 -10.63
CA ARG A 66 -6.73 13.15 -11.59
C ARG A 66 -7.41 11.79 -11.47
N LEU A 67 -7.77 11.36 -10.25
CA LEU A 67 -8.44 10.08 -10.02
C LEU A 67 -9.91 10.09 -10.47
N ILE A 68 -10.58 11.25 -10.43
CA ILE A 68 -11.98 11.39 -10.87
C ILE A 68 -12.11 11.66 -12.38
N GLU A 69 -11.10 12.25 -13.03
CA GLU A 69 -11.08 12.48 -14.48
C GLU A 69 -11.15 11.19 -15.31
N GLY A 70 -10.87 10.03 -14.71
CA GLY A 70 -11.04 8.71 -15.31
C GLY A 70 -12.33 7.97 -14.91
N ILE A 71 -13.31 8.67 -14.33
CA ILE A 71 -14.65 8.15 -14.03
C ILE A 71 -15.59 8.75 -15.09
N ASP A 72 -15.76 8.02 -16.20
CA ASP A 72 -16.85 8.29 -17.18
C ASP A 72 -18.23 8.05 -16.53
#